data_AF-A0A915MZ48-F1
#
_entry.id   AF-A0A915MZ48-F1
#
_cell.length_a   1.000
_cell.length_b   1.000
_cell.length_c   1.000
_cell.angle_alpha   90.00
_cell.angle_beta   90.00
_cell.angle_gamma   90.00
#
_symmetry.space_group_name_H-M   'P 1'
#
loop_
_entity.id
_entity.type
_entity.pdbx_description
1 polymer ?
#
loop_
_entity_poly.entity_id
_entity_poly.type
_entity_poly.pdbx_seq_one_letter_code
_entity_poly.pdbx_strand_id
1 'polypeptide(L)' 'MVDIPIHSQTTIADVFQFLTEKINLNESFGFGLFLSTGQNIRSLVVGGERLMDALALIEEQNNFDWKLYLRKELFLPLEK' A
#
# COMPACT_ATOMS: atom_id res chain seq x y z
N MET A 1 8.24 -2.07 -11.73
CA MET A 1 8.32 -1.07 -10.64
C MET A 1 7.53 0.14 -11.10
N VAL A 2 6.55 0.56 -10.31
CA VAL A 2 5.66 1.68 -10.65
C VAL A 2 6.10 2.86 -9.80
N ASP A 3 6.52 3.94 -10.43
CA ASP A 3 6.83 5.19 -9.73
C ASP A 3 5.54 5.99 -9.52
N ILE A 4 5.31 6.53 -8.33
CA ILE A 4 4.13 7.36 -8.05
C ILE A 4 4.58 8.62 -7.31
N PRO A 5 4.08 9.81 -7.71
CA PRO A 5 4.41 11.04 -6.99
C PRO A 5 3.70 11.05 -5.63
N ILE A 6 4.48 10.95 -4.55
CA ILE A 6 3.98 11.06 -3.17
C ILE A 6 4.24 12.48 -2.66
N HIS A 7 3.24 13.06 -1.98
CA HIS A 7 3.36 14.31 -1.25
C HIS A 7 3.19 14.05 0.25
N SER A 8 3.63 14.98 1.10
CA SER A 8 3.52 14.83 2.57
C SER A 8 2.07 14.70 3.07
N GLN A 9 1.09 15.16 2.29
CA GLN A 9 -0.33 15.07 2.60
C GLN A 9 -1.01 13.85 1.97
N THR A 10 -0.29 13.08 1.16
CA THR A 10 -0.83 11.92 0.46
C THR A 10 -1.19 10.83 1.47
N THR A 11 -2.44 10.36 1.39
CA THR A 11 -2.96 9.31 2.24
C THR A 11 -2.72 7.93 1.64
N ILE A 12 -2.81 6.88 2.46
CA ILE A 12 -2.72 5.50 2.00
C ILE A 12 -3.82 5.19 0.98
N ALA A 13 -5.02 5.77 1.15
CA ALA A 13 -6.11 5.66 0.18
C ALA A 13 -5.76 6.28 -1.19
N ASP A 14 -5.14 7.47 -1.20
CA ASP A 14 -4.72 8.11 -2.46
C ASP A 14 -3.69 7.24 -3.18
N VAL A 15 -2.70 6.72 -2.45
CA VAL A 15 -1.67 5.82 -3.02
C VAL A 15 -2.28 4.57 -3.62
N PHE A 16 -3.21 3.95 -2.90
CA PHE A 16 -3.93 2.79 -3.39
C PHE A 16 -4.67 3.11 -4.69
N GLN A 17 -5.40 4.22 -4.71
CA GLN A 17 -6.10 4.67 -5.90
C GLN A 17 -5.13 4.89 -7.08
N PHE A 18 -4.06 5.68 -6.88
CA PHE A 18 -3.06 5.92 -7.92
C PHE A 18 -2.45 4.63 -8.49
N LEU A 19 -2.14 3.66 -7.62
CA LEU A 19 -1.61 2.38 -8.06
C LEU A 19 -2.64 1.57 -8.85
N THR A 20 -3.89 1.51 -8.39
CA THR A 20 -4.96 0.79 -9.10
C THR A 20 -5.26 1.41 -10.47
N GLU A 21 -5.32 2.74 -10.58
CA GLU A 21 -5.50 3.44 -11.85
C GLU A 21 -4.30 3.21 -12.77
N LYS A 22 -3.07 3.27 -12.24
CA LYS A 22 -1.84 3.13 -13.03
C LYS A 22 -1.61 1.73 -13.59
N ILE A 23 -2.07 0.69 -12.89
CA ILE A 23 -2.04 -0.69 -13.39
C ILE A 23 -3.36 -1.08 -14.12
N ASN A 24 -4.27 -0.12 -14.29
CA ASN A 24 -5.58 -0.29 -14.92
C ASN A 24 -6.41 -1.44 -14.30
N LEU A 25 -6.39 -1.51 -12.97
CA LEU A 25 -7.07 -2.53 -12.19
C LEU A 25 -8.58 -2.23 -12.15
N ASN A 26 -9.36 -2.93 -12.95
CA ASN A 26 -10.82 -2.78 -12.96
C ASN A 26 -11.49 -3.18 -11.64
N GLU A 27 -10.90 -4.12 -10.90
CA GLU A 27 -11.47 -4.65 -9.67
C GLU A 27 -10.45 -4.49 -8.52
N SER A 28 -10.56 -3.38 -7.80
CA SER A 28 -9.76 -3.10 -6.60
C SER A 28 -10.24 -3.87 -5.37
N PHE A 29 -11.37 -4.58 -5.47
CA PHE A 29 -11.91 -5.36 -4.37
C PHE A 29 -10.92 -6.44 -3.91
N GLY A 30 -10.63 -6.42 -2.62
CA GLY A 30 -9.72 -7.35 -1.98
C GLY A 30 -8.25 -7.06 -2.24
N PHE A 31 -7.87 -5.94 -2.85
CA PHE A 31 -6.48 -5.49 -2.87
C PHE A 31 -6.17 -4.65 -1.63
N GLY A 32 -4.97 -4.84 -1.10
CA GLY A 32 -4.44 -4.11 0.04
C GLY A 32 -2.98 -3.71 -0.20
N LEU A 33 -2.54 -2.71 0.57
CA LEU A 33 -1.16 -2.27 0.58
C LEU A 33 -0.41 -2.98 1.70
N PHE A 34 0.80 -3.41 1.38
CA PHE A 34 1.69 -4.10 2.30
C PHE A 34 3.02 -3.39 2.32
N LEU A 35 3.58 -3.30 3.51
CA LEU A 35 4.92 -2.80 3.71
C LEU A 35 5.79 -3.91 4.26
N SER A 36 6.90 -4.17 3.59
CA SER A 36 7.91 -5.11 4.03
C SER A 36 9.13 -4.36 4.54
N THR A 37 9.57 -4.66 5.76
CA THR A 37 10.82 -4.18 6.35
C THR A 37 11.69 -5.34 6.75
N GLY A 38 12.71 -5.64 5.94
CA GLY A 38 13.57 -6.79 6.12
C GLY A 38 12.78 -8.11 6.15
N GLN A 39 12.53 -8.64 7.35
CA GLN A 39 11.82 -9.90 7.56
C GLN A 39 10.35 -9.73 7.98
N ASN A 40 9.91 -8.51 8.26
CA ASN A 40 8.54 -8.25 8.70
C ASN A 40 7.69 -7.74 7.53
N ILE A 41 6.45 -8.20 7.46
CA ILE A 41 5.45 -7.69 6.52
C ILE A 41 4.26 -7.20 7.34
N ARG A 42 3.86 -5.94 7.15
CA ARG A 42 2.65 -5.35 7.72
C ARG A 42 1.67 -4.99 6.62
N SER A 43 0.39 -5.29 6.81
CA SER A 43 -0.66 -4.69 6.00
C SER A 43 -0.89 -3.25 6.46
N LEU A 44 -1.05 -2.36 5.49
CA LEU A 44 -1.47 -0.99 5.71
C LEU A 44 -2.98 -0.93 5.51
N VAL A 45 -3.68 -0.36 6.47
CA VAL A 45 -5.12 -0.15 6.35
C VAL A 45 -5.35 0.98 5.35
N VAL A 46 -6.04 0.67 4.26
CA VAL A 46 -6.43 1.66 3.26
C VAL A 46 -7.44 2.62 3.91
N GLY A 47 -7.04 3.88 4.09
CA GLY A 47 -7.82 4.88 4.79
C GLY A 47 -7.18 6.27 4.71
N GLY A 48 -7.68 7.19 5.54
CA GLY A 48 -7.21 8.59 5.57
C GLY A 48 -5.91 8.83 6.32
N GLU A 49 -5.20 7.78 6.73
CA GLU A 49 -3.90 7.91 7.37
C GLU A 49 -2.85 8.33 6.33
N ARG A 50 -1.94 9.22 6.72
CA ARG A 50 -0.88 9.74 5.84
C ARG A 50 0.19 8.68 5.65
N LEU A 51 0.53 8.38 4.39
CA LEU A 51 1.54 7.38 4.08
C LEU A 51 2.89 7.72 4.71
N MET A 52 3.29 9.00 4.63
CA MET A 52 4.58 9.47 5.13
C MET A 52 4.72 9.33 6.65
N ASP A 53 3.65 9.52 7.43
CA ASP A 53 3.66 9.31 8.88
C ASP A 53 3.86 7.82 9.21
N ALA A 54 3.18 6.93 8.49
CA ALA A 54 3.35 5.48 8.64
C ALA A 54 4.77 5.04 8.26
N LEU A 55 5.33 5.58 7.16
CA LEU A 55 6.70 5.31 6.73
C LEU A 55 7.73 5.82 7.75
N ALA A 56 7.56 7.03 8.28
CA ALA A 56 8.49 7.62 9.24
C ALA A 56 8.62 6.77 10.52
N LEU A 57 7.50 6.27 11.05
CA LEU A 57 7.50 5.38 12.22
C LEU A 57 8.28 4.09 11.94
N ILE A 58 8.15 3.57 10.73
CA ILE A 58 8.80 2.33 10.32
C ILE A 58 10.30 2.55 10.09
N GLU A 59 10.68 3.68 9.49
CA GLU A 59 12.07 4.07 9.25
C GLU A 59 12.84 4.23 10.57
N GLU A 60 12.20 4.80 11.59
CA GLU A 60 12.76 4.89 12.95
C GLU A 60 13.02 3.52 13.58
N GLN A 61 12.14 2.54 13.31
CA GLN A 61 12.20 1.21 13.93
C GLN A 61 13.05 0.19 13.16
N ASN A 62 13.12 0.30 11.84
CA ASN A 62 13.78 -0.66 10.96
C ASN A 62 14.54 0.11 9.88
N ASN A 63 15.85 0.28 10.10
CA ASN A 63 16.83 0.87 9.17
C ASN A 63 16.42 0.73 7.69
N PHE A 64 15.96 1.85 7.11
CA PHE A 64 15.88 2.29 5.69
C PHE A 64 15.51 1.31 4.53
N ASP A 65 15.46 -0.02 4.70
CA ASP A 65 15.12 -0.97 3.63
C ASP A 65 13.65 -1.40 3.75
N TRP A 66 12.75 -0.44 3.50
CA TRP A 66 11.32 -0.69 3.39
C TRP A 66 10.89 -0.81 1.93
N LYS A 67 9.92 -1.69 1.66
CA LYS A 67 9.34 -1.92 0.33
C LYS A 67 7.82 -1.97 0.40
N LEU A 68 7.17 -1.20 -0.45
CA LEU A 68 5.71 -1.17 -0.57
C LEU A 68 5.27 -2.16 -1.67
N TYR A 69 4.27 -2.97 -1.37
CA TYR A 69 3.67 -3.95 -2.26
C TYR A 69 2.16 -3.74 -2.32
N LEU A 70 1.60 -3.76 -3.52
CA LEU A 70 0.16 -3.92 -3.72
C LEU A 70 -0.11 -5.42 -3.88
N ARG A 71 -0.96 -5.99 -3.03
CA ARG A 71 -1.27 -7.42 -3.05
C ARG A 71 -2.76 -7.66 -2.87
N LYS A 72 -3.31 -8.68 -3.55
CA LYS A 72 -4.67 -9.17 -3.32
C LYS A 72 -4.74 -10.00 -2.04
N GLU A 73 -5.49 -9.53 -1.06
CA GLU A 73 -5.81 -10.18 0.22
C GLU A 73 -7.06 -11.05 0.12
N LEU A 74 -8.10 -10.58 -0.56
CA LEU A 74 -9.38 -11.25 -0.67
C LEU A 74 -9.69 -11.57 -2.12
N PHE A 75 -10.06 -12.82 -2.35
CA PHE A 75 -10.67 -13.24 -3.61
C PHE A 75 -12.17 -13.21 -3.40
N LEU A 76 -12.90 -12.60 -4.33
CA LEU A 76 -14.35 -12.73 -4.34
C LEU A 76 -14.70 -14.23 -4.35
N PRO A 77 -15.67 -14.69 -3.53
CA PRO A 77 -16.18 -16.03 -3.68
C PRO A 77 -16.70 -16.14 -5.12
N LEU A 78 -16.14 -17.06 -5.92
CA LEU A 78 -16.70 -17.32 -7.24
C LEU A 78 -18.15 -17.75 -7.03
N GLU A 79 -19.09 -16.89 -7.43
CA GLU A 79 -20.48 -17.29 -7.60
C GLU A 79 -20.49 -18.41 -8.65
N LYS A 80 -21.02 -19.57 -8.25
CA LYS A 80 -21.23 -20.74 -9.11
C LYS A 80 -22.53 -20.60 -9.89
#